data_AF-A0A660RQ78-F1
#
_entry.id   AF-A0A660RQ78-F1
#
_cell.length_a   1.000
_cell.length_b   1.000
_cell.length_c   1.000
_cell.angle_alpha   90.00
_cell.angle_beta   90.00
_cell.angle_gamma   90.00
#
_symmetry.space_group_name_H-M   'P 1'
#
loop_
_entity.id
_entity.type
_entity.pdbx_description
1 polymer ?
#
loop_
_entity_poly.entity_id
_entity_poly.type
_entity_poly.pdbx_seq_one_letter_code
_entity_poly.pdbx_strand_id
1 'polypeptide(L)'
;PLNIPPFAKDTSNKVCSACHTTEFGKISTTKSKHGKVACVQCHPKHKYIPVCTECHPQPHSKAMLKKFPNCLQCHMDVHNLPVKIGGK
;
A
#
# COMPACT_ATOMS: atom_id res chain seq x y z
N PRO A 1 -13.33 2.82 20.92
CA PRO A 1 -12.70 2.95 19.58
C PRO A 1 -12.78 4.41 19.10
N LEU A 2 -11.71 4.95 18.49
CA LEU A 2 -11.77 6.29 17.89
C LEU A 2 -12.77 6.28 16.72
N ASN A 3 -13.75 7.19 16.76
CA ASN A 3 -14.77 7.33 15.71
C ASN A 3 -14.23 8.22 14.60
N ILE A 4 -13.47 7.65 13.66
CA ILE A 4 -12.87 8.37 12.53
C ILE A 4 -13.78 8.21 11.30
N PRO A 5 -14.33 9.31 10.74
CA PRO A 5 -15.18 9.23 9.55
C PRO A 5 -14.37 8.79 8.31
N PRO A 6 -15.06 8.36 7.23
CA PRO A 6 -14.41 8.14 5.93
C PRO A 6 -13.66 9.38 5.46
N PHE A 7 -12.58 9.18 4.73
CA PHE A 7 -11.73 10.26 4.25
C PHE A 7 -12.16 10.74 2.86
N ALA A 8 -12.08 12.05 2.64
CA ALA A 8 -12.23 12.63 1.30
C ALA A 8 -11.01 12.25 0.42
N LYS A 9 -11.22 12.14 -0.90
CA LYS A 9 -10.18 11.67 -1.84
C LYS A 9 -8.94 12.57 -1.91
N ASP A 10 -9.08 13.82 -1.53
CA ASP A 10 -8.06 14.87 -1.51
C ASP A 10 -7.42 15.07 -0.12
N THR A 11 -7.77 14.22 0.85
CA THR A 11 -7.18 14.26 2.21
C THR A 11 -5.66 14.10 2.14
N SER A 12 -4.95 15.06 2.70
CA SER A 12 -3.48 15.07 2.75
C SER A 12 -2.92 13.90 3.56
N ASN A 13 -1.85 13.27 3.06
CA ASN A 13 -1.11 12.22 3.78
C ASN A 13 -0.60 12.68 5.17
N LYS A 14 -0.43 14.00 5.38
CA LYS A 14 -0.03 14.56 6.68
C LYS A 14 -1.07 14.31 7.78
N VAL A 15 -2.34 14.15 7.43
CA VAL A 15 -3.39 13.79 8.40
C VAL A 15 -3.11 12.39 8.98
N CYS A 16 -2.68 11.46 8.13
CA CYS A 16 -2.34 10.10 8.55
C CYS A 16 -1.05 10.06 9.37
N SER A 17 -0.06 10.91 9.04
CA SER A 17 1.26 10.91 9.71
C SER A 17 1.19 11.30 11.19
N ALA A 18 0.13 11.97 11.63
CA ALA A 18 -0.07 12.31 13.05
C ALA A 18 -0.15 11.06 13.96
N CYS A 19 -0.64 9.93 13.44
CA CYS A 19 -0.72 8.67 14.17
C CYS A 19 0.12 7.54 13.53
N HIS A 20 0.36 7.58 12.23
CA HIS A 20 1.06 6.53 11.47
C HIS A 20 2.45 7.01 11.00
N THR A 21 3.30 7.42 11.94
CA THR A 21 4.63 7.95 11.64
C THR A 21 5.53 6.95 10.90
N THR A 22 5.52 5.68 11.33
CA THR A 22 6.33 4.61 10.72
C THR A 22 5.97 4.39 9.24
N GLU A 23 4.68 4.19 8.95
CA GLU A 23 4.21 3.90 7.60
C GLU A 23 4.35 5.13 6.68
N PHE A 24 4.08 6.32 7.23
CA PHE A 24 4.35 7.57 6.53
C PHE A 24 5.83 7.71 6.16
N GLY A 25 6.75 7.39 7.07
CA GLY A 25 8.20 7.43 6.81
C GLY A 25 8.63 6.48 5.69
N LYS A 26 8.13 5.24 5.72
CA LYS A 26 8.39 4.23 4.68
C LYS A 26 7.89 4.67 3.31
N ILE A 27 6.63 5.08 3.20
CA ILE A 27 6.05 5.44 1.90
C ILE A 27 6.60 6.75 1.35
N SER A 28 7.01 7.68 2.23
CA SER A 28 7.65 8.94 1.81
C SER A 28 9.07 8.74 1.28
N THR A 29 9.73 7.62 1.61
CA THR A 29 11.12 7.33 1.22
C THR A 29 11.24 6.16 0.23
N THR A 30 10.16 5.42 0.00
CA THR A 30 10.14 4.29 -0.93
C THR A 30 10.53 4.73 -2.34
N LYS A 31 11.23 3.86 -3.05
CA LYS A 31 11.53 4.03 -4.48
C LYS A 31 10.43 3.44 -5.37
N SER A 32 9.45 2.76 -4.78
CA SER A 32 8.35 2.14 -5.51
C SER A 32 7.38 3.17 -6.08
N LYS A 33 6.62 2.80 -7.12
CA LYS A 33 5.59 3.67 -7.71
C LYS A 33 4.46 4.00 -6.72
N HIS A 34 4.25 3.15 -5.71
CA HIS A 34 3.24 3.39 -4.68
C HIS A 34 3.54 4.61 -3.81
N GLY A 35 4.80 5.05 -3.72
CA GLY A 35 5.15 6.31 -3.03
C GLY A 35 4.49 7.56 -3.61
N LYS A 36 3.94 7.48 -4.83
CA LYS A 36 3.21 8.57 -5.50
C LYS A 36 1.69 8.51 -5.29
N VAL A 37 1.20 7.50 -4.58
CA VAL A 37 -0.23 7.29 -4.32
C VAL A 37 -0.57 7.87 -2.96
N ALA A 38 -1.59 8.72 -2.88
CA ALA A 38 -2.04 9.28 -1.60
C ALA A 38 -2.62 8.18 -0.70
N CYS A 39 -2.44 8.30 0.62
CA CYS A 39 -2.86 7.29 1.60
C CYS A 39 -4.32 6.88 1.43
N VAL A 40 -5.19 7.87 1.17
CA VAL A 40 -6.65 7.67 1.07
C VAL A 40 -7.11 6.99 -0.22
N GLN A 41 -6.23 6.89 -1.23
CA GLN A 41 -6.53 6.11 -2.44
C GLN A 41 -6.55 4.61 -2.15
N CYS A 42 -5.74 4.16 -1.19
CA CYS A 42 -5.75 2.78 -0.69
C CYS A 42 -6.62 2.63 0.57
N HIS A 43 -6.62 3.63 1.45
CA HIS A 43 -7.28 3.63 2.75
C HIS A 43 -8.42 4.67 2.82
N PRO A 44 -9.54 4.49 2.12
CA PRO A 44 -10.65 5.46 2.11
C PRO A 44 -11.38 5.58 3.46
N LYS A 45 -11.18 4.61 4.36
CA LYS A 45 -11.74 4.63 5.72
C LYS A 45 -10.73 4.05 6.70
N HIS A 46 -10.77 4.52 7.94
CA HIS A 46 -9.86 4.04 8.97
C HIS A 46 -10.02 2.53 9.20
N LYS A 47 -8.90 1.84 9.44
CA LYS A 47 -8.77 0.37 9.57
C LYS A 47 -9.09 -0.46 8.33
N TYR A 48 -9.41 0.15 7.19
CA TYR A 48 -9.50 -0.59 5.94
C TYR A 48 -8.13 -0.90 5.38
N ILE A 49 -7.91 -2.12 4.92
CA ILE A 49 -6.70 -2.54 4.22
C ILE A 49 -7.17 -3.19 2.92
N PRO A 50 -6.88 -2.62 1.74
CA PRO A 50 -7.30 -3.20 0.48
C PRO A 50 -6.51 -4.48 0.18
N VAL A 51 -7.09 -5.38 -0.62
CA VAL A 51 -6.34 -6.47 -1.24
C VAL A 51 -5.65 -5.99 -2.51
N CYS A 52 -4.51 -6.59 -2.87
CA CYS A 52 -3.72 -6.17 -4.04
C CYS A 52 -4.53 -6.21 -5.35
N THR A 53 -5.50 -7.12 -5.44
CA THR A 53 -6.33 -7.35 -6.62
C THR A 53 -7.46 -6.33 -6.82
N GLU A 54 -7.67 -5.42 -5.87
CA GLU A 54 -8.61 -4.29 -6.08
C GLU A 54 -8.08 -3.31 -7.14
N CYS A 55 -6.75 -3.20 -7.27
CA CYS A 55 -6.11 -2.29 -8.24
C CYS A 55 -5.31 -3.04 -9.31
N HIS A 56 -4.71 -4.18 -8.98
CA HIS A 56 -3.84 -4.92 -9.89
C HIS A 56 -4.45 -6.23 -10.37
N PRO A 57 -4.41 -6.53 -11.68
CA PRO A 57 -4.65 -7.90 -12.14
C PRO A 57 -3.54 -8.81 -11.61
N GLN A 58 -3.83 -10.11 -11.50
CA GLN A 58 -2.88 -11.12 -11.03
C GLN A 58 -1.60 -11.12 -11.92
N PRO A 59 -0.44 -10.68 -11.40
CA PRO A 59 0.76 -10.46 -12.21
C PRO A 59 1.57 -11.74 -12.43
N HIS A 60 1.19 -12.82 -11.75
CA HIS A 60 1.91 -14.09 -11.74
C HIS A 60 1.03 -15.23 -12.26
N SER A 61 1.67 -16.33 -12.67
CA SER A 61 0.95 -17.52 -13.16
C SER A 61 0.09 -18.13 -12.06
N LYS A 62 -0.99 -18.82 -12.47
CA LYS A 62 -1.88 -19.56 -11.55
C LYS A 62 -1.11 -20.55 -10.66
N ALA A 63 -0.09 -21.21 -11.20
CA ALA A 63 0.74 -22.14 -10.45
C ALA A 63 1.53 -21.44 -9.32
N MET A 64 2.10 -20.26 -9.60
CA MET A 64 2.82 -19.48 -8.59
C MET A 64 1.86 -18.99 -7.50
N LEU A 65 0.71 -18.42 -7.89
CA LEU A 65 -0.27 -17.90 -6.94
C LEU A 65 -0.92 -18.99 -6.10
N LYS A 66 -1.04 -20.23 -6.63
CA LYS A 66 -1.47 -21.39 -5.83
C LYS A 66 -0.44 -21.76 -4.75
N LYS A 67 0.86 -21.64 -5.05
CA LYS A 67 1.95 -21.93 -4.11
C LYS A 67 2.18 -20.79 -3.11
N PHE A 68 1.99 -19.55 -3.54
CA PHE A 68 2.18 -18.33 -2.76
C PHE A 68 0.92 -17.47 -2.82
N PRO A 69 -0.13 -17.84 -2.07
CA PRO A 69 -1.41 -17.14 -2.12
C PRO A 69 -1.35 -15.74 -1.47
N ASN A 70 -0.33 -15.48 -0.64
CA ASN A 70 -0.12 -14.18 -0.01
C ASN A 70 1.00 -13.42 -0.71
N CYS A 71 0.64 -12.30 -1.35
CA CYS A 71 1.55 -11.43 -2.08
C CYS A 71 2.72 -10.94 -1.21
N LEU A 72 2.47 -10.73 0.09
CA LEU A 72 3.46 -10.20 1.04
C LEU A 72 4.57 -11.21 1.39
N GLN A 73 4.48 -12.48 0.96
CA GLN A 73 5.58 -13.43 1.10
C GLN A 73 6.84 -13.00 0.33
N CYS A 74 6.68 -12.23 -0.75
CA CYS A 74 7.79 -11.66 -1.51
C CYS A 74 7.70 -10.13 -1.61
N HIS A 75 6.50 -9.55 -1.65
CA HIS A 75 6.26 -8.11 -1.67
C HIS A 75 6.14 -7.54 -0.25
N MET A 76 7.18 -7.76 0.56
CA MET A 76 7.22 -7.75 2.03
C MET A 76 6.54 -6.56 2.74
N ASP A 77 6.54 -5.36 2.17
CA ASP A 77 5.95 -4.17 2.78
C ASP A 77 5.24 -3.33 1.72
N VAL A 78 3.93 -3.11 1.88
CA VAL A 78 3.12 -2.30 0.95
C VAL A 78 3.47 -0.82 0.95
N HIS A 79 4.02 -0.32 2.06
CA HIS A 79 4.50 1.06 2.20
C HIS A 79 5.96 1.21 1.77
N ASN A 80 6.67 0.09 1.56
CA ASN A 80 8.02 0.11 1.00
C ASN A 80 8.26 -1.10 0.09
N LEU A 81 7.47 -1.19 -0.99
CA LEU A 81 7.53 -2.35 -1.87
C LEU A 81 8.92 -2.50 -2.50
N PRO A 82 9.45 -3.73 -2.57
CA PRO A 82 10.70 -4.00 -3.27
C PRO A 82 10.64 -3.46 -4.70
N VAL A 83 11.66 -2.70 -5.08
CA VAL A 83 11.85 -2.25 -6.46
C VAL A 83 12.91 -3.11 -7.13
N LYS A 84 12.71 -3.41 -8.42
CA LYS A 84 13.81 -3.96 -9.24
C LYS A 84 14.88 -2.89 -9.36
N ILE A 85 16.04 -3.11 -8.76
CA ILE A 85 17.21 -2.26 -8.98
C ILE A 85 17.77 -2.60 -10.37
N GLY A 86 17.76 -1.62 -11.29
CA GLY A 86 18.44 -1.75 -12.60
C GLY A 86 17.61 -2.24 -13.80
N GLY A 87 16.27 -2.16 -13.77
CA GLY A 87 15.46 -2.47 -14.95
C GLY A 87 15.36 -1.26 -15.90
N LYS A 88 15.94 -1.39 -17.11
CA LYS A 88 15.46 -0.65 -18.29
C LYS A 88 13.96 -0.88 -18.49
#